data_AF-A0A956QGM1-F1
#
_entry.id   AF-A0A956QGM1-F1
#
_cell.length_a   1.000
_cell.length_b   1.000
_cell.length_c   1.000
_cell.angle_alpha   90.00
_cell.angle_beta   90.00
_cell.angle_gamma   90.00
#
_symmetry.space_group_name_H-M   'P 1'
#
loop_
_entity.id
_entity.type
_entity.pdbx_description
1 polymer ?
#
loop_
_entity_poly.entity_id
_entity_poly.type
_entity_poly.pdbx_seq_one_letter_code
_entity_poly.pdbx_strand_id
1 'polypeptide(L)'
;MSQRRGSSLVSTLMVSAILLLVALTMATTGTSHLQVATRQSNLEVARNLAESVTALAIDKLADDPTFGLGPDPAQRSLTVSFNGRDQGRLTFDSDTANNWTIPLSINNVESDLASAGTGRTLAPFTAQIMAVGESNGVVVTRETILRIPNYKFAIATSGPLTSNGGLYVAAVDALADISGGLASVPPEQIEDGNLAANGVNLVLSSSPAQPSVITGDAQSGGTILLGAQTNVQGSVLENSDPAALPDLDVVDYDPAGWTGLFELTSGTSSGTLTLEGPVRRAGDLTISNGGLELNGAYVYVDGDLVVNGGITGKGAVFCTGDVTISGASALSTDNVQALVAQGDVTINGYDKDSSHFVGVLYNRGDVSISDITLIGSLVNKAPPGSTFDINRTNAIAAPEAVAFDWDFPFEARIDLPTPGLPMTGFTYIRVGGEVDLNALYNPATDSFDPNLVTAENTPMLYHIGSSTMLPGGTNYRETTDFEQAVQWWWEGNANAGSLPIDQVRQQLEVAVDDFLNQFRANLLDLDSLYQKTKDPTLKKGKFTLDPNQFIQFSERVRVVWVREWHR
;
A
#
# COMPACT_ATOMS: atom_id res chain seq x y z
N MET A 1 36.55 -63.62 -74.54
CA MET A 1 35.57 -62.50 -74.65
C MET A 1 34.57 -62.40 -73.49
N SER A 2 34.43 -63.39 -72.59
CA SER A 2 33.49 -63.29 -71.45
C SER A 2 33.96 -62.39 -70.29
N GLN A 3 35.27 -62.21 -70.07
CA GLN A 3 35.80 -61.36 -68.99
C GLN A 3 35.55 -59.85 -69.18
N ARG A 4 35.38 -59.35 -70.41
CA ARG A 4 35.13 -57.92 -70.67
C ARG A 4 33.67 -57.48 -70.41
N ARG A 5 32.72 -58.42 -70.33
CA ARG A 5 31.31 -58.12 -70.02
C ARG A 5 31.04 -58.08 -68.51
N GLY A 6 31.88 -58.73 -67.70
CA GLY A 6 31.78 -58.70 -66.23
C GLY A 6 32.17 -57.36 -65.62
N SER A 7 33.20 -56.67 -66.15
CA SER A 7 33.67 -55.42 -65.55
C SER A 7 32.72 -54.23 -65.78
N SER A 8 31.98 -54.19 -66.90
CA SER A 8 31.00 -53.11 -67.14
C SER A 8 29.77 -53.24 -66.23
N LEU A 9 29.37 -54.47 -65.90
CA LEU A 9 28.25 -54.75 -65.01
C LEU A 9 28.59 -54.37 -63.56
N VAL A 10 29.81 -54.69 -63.11
CA VAL A 10 30.31 -54.31 -61.77
C VAL A 10 30.43 -52.78 -61.65
N SER A 11 30.93 -52.09 -62.69
CA SER A 11 31.03 -50.63 -62.69
C SER A 11 29.67 -49.94 -62.63
N THR A 12 28.69 -50.39 -63.43
CA THR A 12 27.33 -49.85 -63.40
C THR A 12 26.61 -50.13 -62.07
N LEU A 13 26.81 -51.31 -61.48
CA LEU A 13 26.31 -51.62 -60.13
C LEU A 13 26.94 -50.74 -59.06
N MET A 14 28.26 -50.51 -59.11
CA MET A 14 28.94 -49.61 -58.15
C MET A 14 28.41 -48.18 -58.25
N VAL A 15 28.31 -47.62 -59.47
CA VAL A 15 27.79 -46.27 -59.68
C VAL A 15 26.35 -46.17 -59.19
N SER A 16 25.52 -47.17 -59.49
CA SER A 16 24.12 -47.21 -59.03
C SER A 16 24.02 -47.29 -57.50
N ALA A 17 24.88 -48.10 -56.86
CA ALA A 17 24.93 -48.23 -55.41
C ALA A 17 25.36 -46.91 -54.73
N ILE A 18 26.37 -46.23 -55.28
CA ILE A 18 26.83 -44.92 -54.78
C ILE A 18 25.71 -43.88 -54.90
N LEU A 19 25.02 -43.81 -56.05
CA LEU A 19 23.90 -42.89 -56.26
C LEU A 19 22.75 -43.16 -55.27
N LEU A 20 22.42 -44.43 -55.01
CA LEU A 20 21.41 -44.80 -54.04
C LEU A 20 21.80 -44.38 -52.61
N LEU A 21 23.07 -44.58 -52.25
CA LEU A 21 23.60 -44.24 -50.92
C LEU A 21 23.63 -42.72 -50.69
N VAL A 22 24.00 -41.94 -51.72
CA VAL A 22 23.91 -40.47 -51.70
C VAL A 22 22.45 -40.03 -51.56
N ALA A 23 21.53 -40.61 -52.34
CA ALA A 23 20.10 -40.28 -52.26
C ALA A 23 19.50 -40.57 -50.87
N LEU A 24 19.82 -41.72 -50.28
CA LEU A 24 19.42 -42.10 -48.92
C LEU A 24 20.02 -41.16 -47.87
N THR A 25 21.30 -40.78 -48.03
CA THR A 25 21.96 -39.84 -47.12
C THR A 25 21.31 -38.46 -47.21
N MET A 26 21.04 -37.94 -48.41
CA MET A 26 20.34 -36.66 -48.59
C MET A 26 18.92 -36.68 -48.03
N ALA A 27 18.18 -37.77 -48.22
CA ALA A 27 16.85 -37.92 -47.63
C ALA A 27 16.91 -37.91 -46.10
N THR A 28 17.86 -38.64 -45.50
CA THR A 28 18.03 -38.73 -44.04
C THR A 28 18.49 -37.40 -43.43
N THR A 29 19.42 -36.70 -44.10
CA THR A 29 19.87 -35.36 -43.69
C THR A 29 18.74 -34.34 -43.83
N GLY A 30 17.93 -34.42 -44.89
CA GLY A 30 16.75 -33.59 -45.09
C GLY A 30 15.70 -33.77 -44.00
N THR A 31 15.36 -35.02 -43.64
CA THR A 31 14.42 -35.29 -42.54
C THR A 31 14.95 -34.83 -41.19
N SER A 32 16.26 -34.99 -40.95
CA SER A 32 16.91 -34.54 -39.72
C SER A 32 16.89 -33.00 -39.61
N HIS A 33 17.18 -32.29 -40.70
CA HIS A 33 17.09 -30.83 -40.72
C HIS A 33 15.65 -30.33 -40.52
N LEU A 34 14.65 -30.99 -41.11
CA LEU A 34 13.25 -30.63 -40.89
C LEU A 34 12.82 -30.85 -39.43
N GLN A 35 13.25 -31.95 -38.80
CA GLN A 35 12.97 -32.20 -37.38
C GLN A 35 13.64 -31.17 -36.46
N VAL A 36 14.89 -30.80 -36.74
CA VAL A 36 15.60 -29.77 -35.98
C VAL A 36 14.95 -28.39 -36.18
N ALA A 37 14.62 -28.03 -37.42
CA ALA A 37 13.99 -26.75 -37.74
C ALA A 37 12.58 -26.62 -37.11
N THR A 38 11.76 -27.67 -37.18
CA THR A 38 10.44 -27.68 -36.54
C THR A 38 10.54 -27.61 -35.02
N ARG A 39 11.49 -28.33 -34.40
CA ARG A 39 11.73 -28.25 -32.96
C ARG A 39 12.20 -26.86 -32.54
N GLN A 40 13.10 -26.22 -33.31
CA GLN A 40 13.54 -24.85 -33.04
C GLN A 40 12.39 -23.85 -33.15
N SER A 41 11.55 -23.97 -34.17
CA SER A 41 10.37 -23.12 -34.34
C SER A 41 9.38 -23.29 -33.18
N ASN A 42 9.07 -24.52 -32.78
CA ASN A 42 8.19 -24.78 -31.64
C ASN A 42 8.79 -24.28 -30.32
N LEU A 43 10.12 -24.38 -30.16
CA LEU A 43 10.82 -23.84 -28.99
C LEU A 43 10.68 -22.32 -28.89
N GLU A 44 10.80 -21.61 -30.01
CA GLU A 44 10.62 -20.15 -30.05
C GLU A 44 9.18 -19.75 -29.71
N VAL A 45 8.18 -20.47 -30.23
CA VAL A 45 6.77 -20.24 -29.89
C VAL A 45 6.50 -20.51 -28.40
N ALA A 46 6.96 -21.65 -27.87
CA ALA A 46 6.82 -22.00 -26.46
C ALA A 46 7.50 -20.96 -25.56
N ARG A 47 8.70 -20.49 -25.94
CA ARG A 47 9.38 -19.41 -25.23
C ARG A 47 8.53 -18.14 -25.23
N ASN A 48 8.12 -17.64 -26.39
CA ASN A 48 7.31 -16.43 -26.51
C ASN A 48 6.02 -16.49 -25.68
N LEU A 49 5.38 -17.67 -25.59
CA LEU A 49 4.21 -17.89 -24.73
C LEU A 49 4.55 -17.83 -23.24
N ALA A 50 5.68 -18.41 -22.82
CA ALA A 50 6.18 -18.26 -21.46
C ALA A 50 6.49 -16.79 -21.14
N GLU A 51 7.11 -16.05 -22.05
CA GLU A 51 7.38 -14.62 -21.87
C GLU A 51 6.08 -13.80 -21.78
N SER A 52 5.08 -14.13 -22.61
CA SER A 52 3.79 -13.45 -22.63
C SER A 52 3.02 -13.62 -21.32
N VAL A 53 2.97 -14.84 -20.78
CA VAL A 53 2.29 -15.08 -19.49
C VAL A 53 3.10 -14.54 -18.32
N THR A 54 4.45 -14.52 -18.39
CA THR A 54 5.28 -13.80 -17.42
C THR A 54 4.95 -12.31 -17.43
N ALA A 55 4.90 -11.67 -18.60
CA ALA A 55 4.57 -10.25 -18.73
C ALA A 55 3.18 -9.93 -18.17
N LEU A 56 2.19 -10.78 -18.45
CA LEU A 56 0.84 -10.64 -17.90
C LEU A 56 0.80 -10.83 -16.38
N ALA A 57 1.60 -11.75 -15.82
CA ALA A 57 1.68 -11.95 -14.38
C ALA A 57 2.34 -10.75 -13.67
N ILE A 58 3.39 -10.21 -14.30
CA ILE A 58 4.08 -9.00 -13.86
C ILE A 58 3.10 -7.82 -13.87
N ASP A 59 2.31 -7.65 -14.93
CA ASP A 59 1.25 -6.64 -15.05
C ASP A 59 0.15 -6.82 -14.00
N LYS A 60 -0.27 -8.05 -13.70
CA LYS A 60 -1.26 -8.29 -12.63
C LYS A 60 -0.73 -8.02 -11.23
N LEU A 61 0.51 -8.40 -10.94
CA LEU A 61 1.18 -8.08 -9.67
C LEU A 61 1.50 -6.59 -9.55
N ALA A 62 1.55 -5.86 -10.68
CA ALA A 62 1.68 -4.41 -10.72
C ALA A 62 0.46 -3.72 -10.11
N ASP A 63 -0.70 -4.10 -10.64
CA ASP A 63 -1.98 -3.49 -10.34
C ASP A 63 -2.48 -3.93 -8.97
N ASP A 64 -2.21 -5.18 -8.60
CA ASP A 64 -2.63 -5.79 -7.35
C ASP A 64 -1.46 -6.60 -6.74
N PRO A 65 -0.73 -6.04 -5.75
CA PRO A 65 0.32 -6.75 -5.03
C PRO A 65 -0.16 -8.03 -4.34
N THR A 66 -1.48 -8.17 -4.08
CA THR A 66 -2.09 -9.37 -3.49
C THR A 66 -2.49 -10.42 -4.53
N PHE A 67 -2.26 -10.16 -5.82
CA PHE A 67 -2.59 -11.09 -6.90
C PHE A 67 -1.97 -12.47 -6.64
N GLY A 68 -2.80 -13.52 -6.71
CA GLY A 68 -2.39 -14.88 -6.37
C GLY A 68 -2.65 -15.29 -4.92
N LEU A 69 -3.06 -14.37 -4.03
CA LEU A 69 -3.39 -14.66 -2.62
C LEU A 69 -4.91 -14.74 -2.35
N GLY A 70 -5.75 -14.06 -3.14
CA GLY A 70 -7.21 -14.01 -2.94
C GLY A 70 -7.93 -15.36 -3.17
N PRO A 71 -9.07 -15.65 -2.53
CA PRO A 71 -9.62 -17.00 -2.35
C PRO A 71 -10.03 -17.78 -3.62
N ASP A 72 -10.22 -17.11 -4.75
CA ASP A 72 -10.68 -17.73 -6.00
C ASP A 72 -9.51 -18.27 -6.86
N PRO A 73 -9.40 -19.60 -7.08
CA PRO A 73 -8.35 -20.20 -7.91
C PRO A 73 -8.31 -19.69 -9.36
N ALA A 74 -9.46 -19.29 -9.91
CA ALA A 74 -9.55 -18.76 -11.27
C ALA A 74 -8.86 -17.39 -11.40
N GLN A 75 -8.85 -16.62 -10.32
CA GLN A 75 -8.18 -15.32 -10.24
C GLN A 75 -6.69 -15.44 -9.89
N ARG A 76 -6.23 -16.62 -9.45
CA ARG A 76 -4.80 -16.91 -9.14
C ARG A 76 -4.01 -17.47 -10.31
N SER A 77 -4.65 -17.62 -11.47
CA SER A 77 -4.10 -18.38 -12.60
C SER A 77 -4.22 -17.60 -13.90
N LEU A 78 -3.18 -17.67 -14.73
CA LEU A 78 -3.12 -16.98 -16.02
C LEU A 78 -2.88 -17.97 -17.14
N THR A 79 -3.56 -17.77 -18.26
CA THR A 79 -3.38 -18.54 -19.48
C THR A 79 -3.38 -17.62 -20.68
N VAL A 80 -2.39 -17.78 -21.56
CA VAL A 80 -2.30 -17.11 -22.86
C VAL A 80 -2.32 -18.19 -23.92
N SER A 81 -3.25 -18.14 -24.87
CA SER A 81 -3.35 -19.15 -25.93
C SER A 81 -3.03 -18.57 -27.30
N PHE A 82 -2.26 -19.31 -28.09
CA PHE A 82 -2.01 -19.02 -29.50
C PHE A 82 -2.54 -20.15 -30.38
N ASN A 83 -3.34 -19.81 -31.39
CA ASN A 83 -3.97 -20.75 -32.32
C ASN A 83 -4.78 -21.91 -31.67
N GLY A 84 -5.21 -21.74 -30.42
CA GLY A 84 -6.03 -22.72 -29.67
C GLY A 84 -5.32 -24.03 -29.29
N ARG A 85 -4.04 -24.19 -29.63
CA ARG A 85 -3.23 -25.39 -29.31
C ARG A 85 -2.02 -25.06 -28.46
N ASP A 86 -1.33 -23.97 -28.75
CA ASP A 86 -0.15 -23.54 -28.03
C ASP A 86 -0.57 -22.65 -26.85
N GLN A 87 0.03 -22.89 -25.67
CA GLN A 87 -0.45 -22.28 -24.43
C GLN A 87 0.71 -21.84 -23.54
N GLY A 88 0.64 -20.60 -23.04
CA GLY A 88 1.38 -20.13 -21.87
C GLY A 88 0.50 -20.25 -20.64
N ARG A 89 1.03 -20.79 -19.54
CA ARG A 89 0.31 -20.98 -18.28
C ARG A 89 1.18 -20.58 -17.09
N LEU A 90 0.52 -20.04 -16.07
CA LEU A 90 1.10 -19.71 -14.77
C LEU A 90 0.01 -19.79 -13.70
N THR A 91 0.36 -20.20 -12.48
CA THR A 91 -0.58 -20.15 -11.35
C THR A 91 0.12 -19.99 -10.01
N PHE A 92 -0.54 -19.28 -9.09
CA PHE A 92 -0.21 -19.18 -7.67
C PHE A 92 -1.01 -20.17 -6.81
N ASP A 93 -1.90 -20.95 -7.42
CA ASP A 93 -2.73 -21.94 -6.76
C ASP A 93 -2.10 -23.35 -6.85
N SER A 94 -1.93 -24.00 -5.70
CA SER A 94 -1.24 -25.29 -5.61
C SER A 94 -1.99 -26.43 -6.30
N ASP A 95 -3.32 -26.45 -6.20
CA ASP A 95 -4.15 -27.48 -6.85
C ASP A 95 -4.13 -27.32 -8.36
N THR A 96 -4.22 -26.08 -8.85
CA THR A 96 -4.12 -25.76 -10.26
C THR A 96 -2.73 -26.08 -10.82
N ALA A 97 -1.66 -25.79 -10.07
CA ALA A 97 -0.29 -26.13 -10.46
C ALA A 97 -0.14 -27.65 -10.66
N ASN A 98 -0.67 -28.44 -9.72
CA ASN A 98 -0.67 -29.90 -9.80
C ASN A 98 -1.49 -30.40 -10.99
N ASN A 99 -2.70 -29.86 -11.19
CA ASN A 99 -3.57 -30.22 -12.30
C ASN A 99 -2.95 -29.92 -13.67
N TRP A 100 -2.25 -28.80 -13.79
CA TRP A 100 -1.54 -28.42 -15.02
C TRP A 100 -0.16 -29.06 -15.13
N THR A 101 0.32 -29.74 -14.08
CA THR A 101 1.67 -30.30 -14.00
C THR A 101 2.75 -29.24 -14.25
N ILE A 102 2.53 -28.02 -13.75
CA ILE A 102 3.47 -26.90 -13.83
C ILE A 102 4.01 -26.54 -12.44
N PRO A 103 5.20 -25.92 -12.35
CA PRO A 103 5.70 -25.43 -11.08
C PRO A 103 4.84 -24.29 -10.53
N LEU A 104 4.69 -24.24 -9.20
CA LEU A 104 3.91 -23.22 -8.49
C LEU A 104 4.64 -21.87 -8.46
N SER A 105 3.93 -20.79 -8.77
CA SER A 105 4.40 -19.42 -8.50
C SER A 105 4.09 -19.03 -7.06
N ILE A 106 4.94 -18.23 -6.43
CA ILE A 106 4.78 -17.80 -5.03
C ILE A 106 4.78 -16.28 -4.99
N ASN A 107 3.74 -15.70 -4.41
CA ASN A 107 3.70 -14.27 -4.12
C ASN A 107 4.13 -14.05 -2.66
N ASN A 108 5.25 -13.35 -2.47
CA ASN A 108 5.78 -12.94 -1.17
C ASN A 108 6.08 -11.42 -1.16
N VAL A 109 5.31 -10.64 -1.92
CA VAL A 109 5.55 -9.21 -2.16
C VAL A 109 5.21 -8.37 -0.93
N GLU A 110 4.22 -8.77 -0.13
CA GLU A 110 3.80 -8.01 1.07
C GLU A 110 4.44 -8.53 2.37
N SER A 111 5.15 -9.65 2.30
CA SER A 111 5.76 -10.27 3.48
C SER A 111 7.18 -9.74 3.71
N ASP A 112 7.42 -9.27 4.93
CA ASP A 112 8.71 -8.92 5.50
C ASP A 112 9.57 -10.15 5.86
N LEU A 113 8.97 -11.34 5.85
CA LEU A 113 9.65 -12.61 6.05
C LEU A 113 10.04 -13.29 4.74
N ALA A 114 11.16 -14.01 4.78
CA ALA A 114 11.58 -14.89 3.72
C ALA A 114 10.60 -16.08 3.59
N SER A 115 10.26 -16.46 2.35
CA SER A 115 9.29 -17.52 2.07
C SER A 115 9.90 -18.67 1.27
N ALA A 116 9.34 -19.86 1.42
CA ALA A 116 9.76 -21.03 0.66
C ALA A 116 9.20 -20.94 -0.77
N GLY A 117 10.07 -20.60 -1.72
CA GLY A 117 9.79 -20.65 -3.14
C GLY A 117 9.90 -22.06 -3.72
N THR A 118 9.49 -22.20 -4.98
CA THR A 118 9.70 -23.42 -5.77
C THR A 118 11.19 -23.60 -6.07
N GLY A 119 11.87 -24.42 -5.26
CA GLY A 119 13.27 -24.77 -5.44
C GLY A 119 14.29 -23.77 -4.88
N ARG A 120 13.85 -22.71 -4.19
CA ARG A 120 14.71 -21.75 -3.47
C ARG A 120 13.96 -21.02 -2.36
N THR A 121 14.67 -20.41 -1.42
CA THR A 121 14.10 -19.42 -0.51
C THR A 121 14.00 -18.07 -1.22
N LEU A 122 12.84 -17.42 -1.09
CA LEU A 122 12.57 -16.07 -1.57
C LEU A 122 12.87 -15.07 -0.46
N ALA A 123 13.50 -13.96 -0.82
CA ALA A 123 13.71 -12.86 0.10
C ALA A 123 12.37 -12.17 0.41
N PRO A 124 12.30 -11.39 1.51
CA PRO A 124 11.19 -10.48 1.76
C PRO A 124 10.88 -9.59 0.55
N PHE A 125 9.62 -9.23 0.38
CA PHE A 125 9.14 -8.32 -0.69
C PHE A 125 9.45 -8.80 -2.12
N THR A 126 9.37 -10.11 -2.37
CA THR A 126 9.61 -10.68 -3.71
C THR A 126 8.50 -11.62 -4.17
N ALA A 127 8.27 -11.72 -5.47
CA ALA A 127 7.45 -12.78 -6.06
C ALA A 127 8.31 -13.68 -6.95
N GLN A 128 8.01 -14.98 -6.92
CA GLN A 128 8.57 -15.95 -7.85
C GLN A 128 7.50 -16.34 -8.87
N ILE A 129 7.74 -15.98 -10.12
CA ILE A 129 6.86 -16.20 -11.25
C ILE A 129 7.38 -17.41 -12.04
N MET A 130 6.60 -18.50 -12.06
CA MET A 130 6.90 -19.74 -12.76
C MET A 130 5.99 -19.87 -13.99
N ALA A 131 6.45 -19.34 -15.12
CA ALA A 131 5.70 -19.35 -16.37
C ALA A 131 6.10 -20.55 -17.24
N VAL A 132 5.11 -21.27 -17.78
CA VAL A 132 5.34 -22.42 -18.68
C VAL A 132 4.67 -22.16 -20.01
N GLY A 133 5.44 -22.21 -21.10
CA GLY A 133 4.93 -22.19 -22.46
C GLY A 133 5.07 -23.55 -23.11
N GLU A 134 4.02 -23.98 -23.81
CA GLU A 134 3.95 -25.25 -24.52
C GLU A 134 3.55 -25.03 -25.98
N SER A 135 4.33 -25.60 -26.90
CA SER A 135 3.98 -25.67 -28.32
C SER A 135 4.37 -27.00 -28.92
N ASN A 136 3.40 -27.73 -29.45
CA ASN A 136 3.57 -29.04 -30.11
C ASN A 136 4.48 -30.01 -29.34
N GLY A 137 4.30 -30.10 -28.00
CA GLY A 137 5.05 -30.99 -27.11
C GLY A 137 6.44 -30.48 -26.68
N VAL A 138 6.85 -29.29 -27.14
CA VAL A 138 8.01 -28.58 -26.59
C VAL A 138 7.54 -27.73 -25.42
N VAL A 139 8.17 -27.91 -24.26
CA VAL A 139 7.84 -27.17 -23.03
C VAL A 139 9.03 -26.32 -22.60
N VAL A 140 8.78 -25.02 -22.46
CA VAL A 140 9.73 -24.05 -21.91
C VAL A 140 9.18 -23.55 -20.60
N THR A 141 10.02 -23.50 -19.57
CA THR A 141 9.65 -22.88 -18.31
C THR A 141 10.63 -21.76 -18.01
N ARG A 142 10.07 -20.61 -17.62
CA ARG A 142 10.78 -19.41 -17.25
C ARG A 142 10.47 -19.09 -15.79
N GLU A 143 11.50 -19.08 -14.96
CA GLU A 143 11.44 -18.57 -13.60
C GLU A 143 11.91 -17.11 -13.61
N THR A 144 11.08 -16.22 -13.06
CA THR A 144 11.40 -14.80 -12.87
C THR A 144 11.21 -14.45 -11.40
N ILE A 145 12.22 -13.84 -10.79
CA ILE A 145 12.09 -13.29 -9.43
C ILE A 145 11.88 -11.79 -9.55
N LEU A 146 10.70 -11.37 -9.11
CA LEU A 146 10.26 -9.99 -9.06
C LEU A 146 10.58 -9.41 -7.69
N ARG A 147 11.12 -8.19 -7.64
CA ARG A 147 11.11 -7.37 -6.43
C ARG A 147 10.37 -6.08 -6.75
N ILE A 148 9.43 -5.71 -5.89
CA ILE A 148 8.80 -4.39 -5.89
C ILE A 148 9.48 -3.58 -4.78
N PRO A 149 10.56 -2.82 -5.06
CA PRO A 149 11.15 -1.91 -4.10
C PRO A 149 10.12 -0.93 -3.53
N ASN A 150 10.26 -0.65 -2.23
CA ASN A 150 9.60 0.46 -1.57
C ASN A 150 10.06 1.79 -2.18
N TYR A 151 9.31 2.85 -1.88
CA TYR A 151 9.61 4.16 -2.43
C TYR A 151 10.95 4.60 -1.88
N LYS A 152 11.94 4.70 -2.77
CA LYS A 152 13.34 4.79 -2.36
C LYS A 152 13.73 6.14 -1.77
N PHE A 153 12.90 7.16 -1.92
CA PHE A 153 13.24 8.53 -1.57
C PHE A 153 12.64 8.93 -0.23
N ALA A 154 13.50 9.37 0.68
CA ALA A 154 13.08 10.06 1.91
C ALA A 154 12.49 11.44 1.56
N ILE A 155 13.08 12.12 0.57
CA ILE A 155 12.63 13.41 0.06
C ILE A 155 12.67 13.37 -1.47
N ALA A 156 11.57 13.77 -2.10
CA ALA A 156 11.48 13.95 -3.54
C ALA A 156 10.67 15.21 -3.89
N THR A 157 11.22 16.11 -4.71
CA THR A 157 10.52 17.33 -5.15
C THR A 157 10.55 17.51 -6.67
N SER A 158 9.49 18.07 -7.24
CA SER A 158 9.42 18.50 -8.64
C SER A 158 10.25 19.76 -8.91
N GLY A 159 10.49 20.57 -7.87
CA GLY A 159 11.18 21.85 -7.92
C GLY A 159 12.65 21.78 -7.48
N PRO A 160 13.33 22.93 -7.39
CA PRO A 160 14.64 23.02 -6.76
C PRO A 160 14.53 22.76 -5.25
N LEU A 161 15.57 22.16 -4.68
CA LEU A 161 15.67 21.92 -3.25
C LEU A 161 16.87 22.68 -2.67
N THR A 162 16.65 23.39 -1.57
CA THR A 162 17.70 24.10 -0.84
C THR A 162 17.72 23.68 0.62
N SER A 163 18.92 23.36 1.11
CA SER A 163 19.21 23.24 2.53
C SER A 163 20.33 24.18 2.91
N ASN A 164 20.13 24.94 3.99
CA ASN A 164 21.13 25.87 4.54
C ASN A 164 22.06 25.22 5.58
N GLY A 165 21.91 23.91 5.84
CA GLY A 165 22.75 23.15 6.76
C GLY A 165 21.95 22.28 7.72
N GLY A 166 22.62 21.26 8.26
CA GLY A 166 22.04 20.36 9.27
C GLY A 166 20.98 19.41 8.71
N LEU A 167 20.98 19.15 7.40
CA LEU A 167 20.12 18.14 6.79
C LEU A 167 20.74 16.75 6.94
N TYR A 168 20.01 15.82 7.54
CA TYR A 168 20.41 14.42 7.63
C TYR A 168 19.38 13.55 6.91
N VAL A 169 19.78 12.85 5.84
CA VAL A 169 18.91 11.96 5.06
C VAL A 169 19.33 10.52 5.25
N ALA A 170 18.42 9.70 5.76
CA ALA A 170 18.63 8.28 6.08
C ALA A 170 17.41 7.43 5.72
N ALA A 171 17.60 6.12 5.76
CA ALA A 171 16.52 5.15 5.78
C ALA A 171 16.71 4.19 6.96
N VAL A 172 15.61 3.59 7.43
CA VAL A 172 15.60 2.50 8.41
C VAL A 172 14.60 1.44 7.97
N ASP A 173 14.84 0.19 8.37
CA ASP A 173 13.97 -0.94 8.04
C ASP A 173 12.61 -0.81 8.72
N ALA A 174 12.60 -0.56 10.03
CA ALA A 174 11.38 -0.50 10.85
C ALA A 174 11.29 0.79 11.67
N LEU A 175 10.07 1.24 11.93
CA LEU A 175 9.80 2.42 12.75
C LEU A 175 10.23 2.21 14.22
N ALA A 176 10.21 0.95 14.68
CA ALA A 176 10.66 0.57 16.01
C ALA A 176 12.14 0.88 16.26
N ASP A 177 12.99 0.82 15.23
CA ASP A 177 14.44 1.00 15.35
C ASP A 177 14.82 2.43 15.75
N ILE A 178 13.97 3.40 15.39
CA ILE A 178 14.19 4.82 15.70
C ILE A 178 13.43 5.28 16.94
N SER A 179 12.73 4.41 17.68
CA SER A 179 11.90 4.77 18.83
C SER A 179 12.64 5.55 19.94
N GLY A 180 13.96 5.34 20.08
CA GLY A 180 14.85 6.10 20.97
C GLY A 180 15.42 7.39 20.37
N GLY A 181 14.97 7.78 19.17
CA GLY A 181 15.53 8.84 18.34
C GLY A 181 16.68 8.36 17.45
N LEU A 182 17.01 9.13 16.41
CA LEU A 182 18.01 8.78 15.41
C LEU A 182 19.41 8.49 16.02
N ALA A 183 19.79 9.18 17.09
CA ALA A 183 21.07 8.97 17.76
C ALA A 183 21.18 7.60 18.45
N SER A 184 20.07 6.90 18.68
CA SER A 184 20.04 5.57 19.28
C SER A 184 20.15 4.43 18.26
N VAL A 185 20.00 4.73 16.98
CA VAL A 185 20.09 3.74 15.89
C VAL A 185 21.56 3.33 15.70
N PRO A 186 21.90 2.05 15.82
CA PRO A 186 23.20 1.53 15.45
C PRO A 186 23.55 1.84 13.99
N PRO A 187 24.79 2.22 13.66
CA PRO A 187 25.18 2.56 12.28
C PRO A 187 24.90 1.45 11.25
N GLU A 188 24.93 0.19 11.67
CA GLU A 188 24.61 -0.98 10.83
C GLU A 188 23.13 -1.14 10.48
N GLN A 189 22.24 -0.42 11.17
CA GLN A 189 20.79 -0.39 10.91
C GLN A 189 20.36 0.84 10.10
N ILE A 190 21.30 1.74 9.79
CA ILE A 190 21.03 2.89 8.93
C ILE A 190 21.19 2.44 7.48
N GLU A 191 20.09 2.49 6.74
CA GLU A 191 20.03 2.20 5.32
C GLU A 191 20.20 3.47 4.45
N ASP A 192 20.29 3.26 3.14
CA ASP A 192 20.49 4.29 2.12
C ASP A 192 19.25 5.20 1.97
N GLY A 193 19.26 6.35 2.64
CA GLY A 193 18.28 7.42 2.47
C GLY A 193 18.54 8.23 1.20
N ASN A 194 17.70 8.06 0.18
CA ASN A 194 17.86 8.77 -1.10
C ASN A 194 17.08 10.10 -1.12
N LEU A 195 17.62 11.04 -1.89
CA LEU A 195 17.11 12.40 -2.09
C LEU A 195 16.99 12.70 -3.59
N ALA A 196 15.85 13.24 -4.03
CA ALA A 196 15.65 13.69 -5.41
C ALA A 196 15.07 15.11 -5.50
N ALA A 197 15.61 15.90 -6.43
CA ALA A 197 15.06 17.20 -6.82
C ALA A 197 15.01 17.34 -8.35
N ASN A 198 13.82 17.43 -8.95
CA ASN A 198 13.69 17.53 -10.40
C ASN A 198 13.90 18.94 -10.94
N GLY A 199 14.04 19.93 -10.06
CA GLY A 199 14.34 21.30 -10.46
C GLY A 199 15.77 21.51 -10.95
N VAL A 200 16.08 22.77 -11.25
CA VAL A 200 17.37 23.16 -11.84
C VAL A 200 18.53 22.95 -10.88
N ASN A 201 18.31 23.09 -9.57
CA ASN A 201 19.36 23.02 -8.56
C ASN A 201 18.92 22.20 -7.34
N LEU A 202 19.84 21.37 -6.86
CA LEU A 202 19.84 20.80 -5.52
C LEU A 202 20.99 21.44 -4.75
N VAL A 203 20.69 22.29 -3.77
CA VAL A 203 21.67 23.03 -2.98
C VAL A 203 21.72 22.47 -1.57
N LEU A 204 22.83 21.87 -1.21
CA LEU A 204 23.08 21.29 0.10
C LEU A 204 24.19 22.09 0.77
N SER A 205 23.83 23.22 1.38
CA SER A 205 24.79 24.00 2.18
C SER A 205 25.08 23.28 3.48
N SER A 206 26.22 23.62 4.09
CA SER A 206 26.68 23.00 5.34
C SER A 206 27.67 23.92 6.04
N SER A 207 27.72 23.85 7.37
CA SER A 207 28.76 24.49 8.18
C SER A 207 29.38 23.49 9.16
N PRO A 208 30.55 23.76 9.77
CA PRO A 208 31.13 22.87 10.78
C PRO A 208 30.20 22.61 11.99
N ALA A 209 29.29 23.54 12.30
CA ALA A 209 28.30 23.37 13.36
C ALA A 209 27.03 22.62 12.90
N GLN A 210 26.79 22.57 11.59
CA GLN A 210 25.58 22.01 10.98
C GLN A 210 25.99 21.29 9.68
N PRO A 211 26.68 20.13 9.78
CA PRO A 211 27.01 19.33 8.62
C PRO A 211 25.73 18.77 7.99
N SER A 212 25.79 18.48 6.69
CA SER A 212 24.70 17.83 5.97
C SER A 212 25.16 16.43 5.57
N VAL A 213 24.34 15.40 5.80
CA VAL A 213 24.68 14.01 5.55
C VAL A 213 23.55 13.34 4.78
N ILE A 214 23.89 12.65 3.69
CA ILE A 214 22.98 11.87 2.87
C ILE A 214 23.59 10.48 2.79
N THR A 215 22.90 9.48 3.33
CA THR A 215 23.38 8.10 3.40
C THR A 215 23.22 7.36 2.07
N GLY A 216 22.19 7.69 1.29
CA GLY A 216 21.98 7.16 -0.06
C GLY A 216 22.45 8.09 -1.18
N ASP A 217 21.76 8.00 -2.31
CA ASP A 217 21.99 8.81 -3.50
C ASP A 217 21.38 10.21 -3.38
N ALA A 218 22.08 11.20 -3.94
CA ALA A 218 21.56 12.56 -4.17
C ALA A 218 21.38 12.78 -5.68
N GLN A 219 20.14 12.91 -6.12
CA GLN A 219 19.77 13.04 -7.53
C GLN A 219 19.17 14.42 -7.82
N SER A 220 19.59 15.02 -8.94
CA SER A 220 19.02 16.29 -9.43
C SER A 220 18.75 16.24 -10.93
N GLY A 221 17.63 16.84 -11.36
CA GLY A 221 17.35 17.11 -12.77
C GLY A 221 18.30 18.15 -13.38
N GLY A 222 19.00 18.91 -12.54
CA GLY A 222 20.04 19.85 -12.94
C GLY A 222 21.30 19.70 -12.10
N THR A 223 21.83 20.81 -11.58
CA THR A 223 23.12 20.82 -10.86
C THR A 223 22.96 20.48 -9.38
N ILE A 224 24.01 19.92 -8.77
CA ILE A 224 24.08 19.63 -7.34
C ILE A 224 25.21 20.45 -6.72
N LEU A 225 24.86 21.37 -5.82
CA LEU A 225 25.82 22.23 -5.12
C LEU A 225 26.01 21.73 -3.69
N LEU A 226 27.17 21.13 -3.41
CA LEU A 226 27.51 20.60 -2.09
C LEU A 226 28.36 21.58 -1.29
N GLY A 227 27.98 21.83 -0.04
CA GLY A 227 28.77 22.59 0.92
C GLY A 227 30.00 21.82 1.39
N ALA A 228 31.01 22.54 1.90
CA ALA A 228 32.31 21.96 2.26
C ALA A 228 32.26 20.86 3.35
N GLN A 229 31.17 20.78 4.12
CA GLN A 229 30.93 19.79 5.18
C GLN A 229 29.69 18.94 4.86
N THR A 230 29.35 18.81 3.57
CA THR A 230 28.29 17.91 3.10
C THR A 230 28.90 16.57 2.73
N ASN A 231 28.33 15.48 3.25
CA ASN A 231 28.76 14.12 2.96
C ASN A 231 27.61 13.35 2.30
N VAL A 232 27.79 12.96 1.05
CA VAL A 232 26.91 12.03 0.34
C VAL A 232 27.64 10.69 0.27
N GLN A 233 27.09 9.65 0.91
CA GLN A 233 27.72 8.33 0.97
C GLN A 233 27.42 7.49 -0.28
N GLY A 234 26.24 7.68 -0.89
CA GLY A 234 25.89 7.13 -2.19
C GLY A 234 26.41 7.96 -3.36
N SER A 235 25.70 7.88 -4.48
CA SER A 235 26.06 8.56 -5.73
C SER A 235 25.50 9.98 -5.79
N VAL A 236 26.31 10.90 -6.33
CA VAL A 236 25.86 12.26 -6.69
C VAL A 236 25.52 12.26 -8.18
N LEU A 237 24.23 12.41 -8.51
CA LEU A 237 23.69 12.21 -9.85
C LEU A 237 23.11 13.53 -10.40
N GLU A 238 23.97 14.36 -10.98
CA GLU A 238 23.58 15.61 -11.65
C GLU A 238 22.98 15.35 -13.05
N ASN A 239 22.10 16.24 -13.51
CA ASN A 239 21.44 16.17 -14.82
C ASN A 239 20.78 14.81 -15.10
N SER A 240 20.23 14.21 -14.06
CA SER A 240 19.55 12.93 -14.15
C SER A 240 18.17 13.09 -14.77
N ASP A 241 17.61 11.99 -15.26
CA ASP A 241 16.18 11.97 -15.60
C ASP A 241 15.35 12.35 -14.36
N PRO A 242 14.26 13.12 -14.53
CA PRO A 242 13.38 13.47 -13.42
C PRO A 242 12.88 12.24 -12.67
N ALA A 243 12.96 12.26 -11.34
CA ALA A 243 12.34 11.24 -10.50
C ALA A 243 10.82 11.28 -10.68
N ALA A 244 10.18 10.11 -10.76
CA ALA A 244 8.72 10.04 -10.80
C ALA A 244 8.10 10.40 -9.45
N LEU A 245 7.09 11.25 -9.49
CA LEU A 245 6.40 11.77 -8.31
C LEU A 245 4.88 11.55 -8.43
N PRO A 246 4.20 11.09 -7.36
CA PRO A 246 2.74 11.01 -7.30
C PRO A 246 2.03 12.27 -7.74
N ASP A 247 0.94 12.14 -8.49
CA ASP A 247 -0.03 13.24 -8.69
C ASP A 247 -1.26 12.99 -7.83
N LEU A 248 -1.41 13.74 -6.74
CA LEU A 248 -2.59 13.71 -5.89
C LEU A 248 -3.30 15.05 -6.02
N ASP A 249 -4.61 15.04 -6.27
CA ASP A 249 -5.43 16.23 -6.13
C ASP A 249 -6.20 16.14 -4.81
N VAL A 250 -6.05 17.15 -3.96
CA VAL A 250 -6.71 17.18 -2.64
C VAL A 250 -8.24 17.14 -2.80
N VAL A 251 -8.78 17.70 -3.88
CA VAL A 251 -10.24 17.74 -4.11
C VAL A 251 -10.86 16.35 -4.24
N ASP A 252 -10.10 15.37 -4.72
CA ASP A 252 -10.57 13.97 -4.85
C ASP A 252 -10.82 13.31 -3.49
N TYR A 253 -10.34 13.95 -2.42
CA TYR A 253 -10.42 13.48 -1.04
C TYR A 253 -11.51 14.18 -0.22
N ASP A 254 -12.41 14.98 -0.80
CA ASP A 254 -13.49 15.63 -0.03
C ASP A 254 -14.51 14.59 0.49
N PRO A 255 -14.72 14.48 1.82
CA PRO A 255 -15.66 13.53 2.40
C PRO A 255 -17.12 14.03 2.37
N ALA A 256 -17.41 15.10 1.64
CA ALA A 256 -18.76 15.62 1.48
C ALA A 256 -19.74 14.52 1.01
N GLY A 257 -20.78 14.31 1.81
CA GLY A 257 -21.80 13.30 1.55
C GLY A 257 -21.48 11.91 2.09
N TRP A 258 -20.39 11.73 2.85
CA TRP A 258 -20.13 10.48 3.56
C TRP A 258 -21.07 10.34 4.76
N THR A 259 -21.49 9.11 5.06
CA THR A 259 -22.24 8.85 6.29
C THR A 259 -21.31 8.94 7.50
N GLY A 260 -21.83 9.46 8.63
CA GLY A 260 -21.02 9.72 9.82
C GLY A 260 -20.10 10.95 9.71
N LEU A 261 -20.19 11.71 8.61
CA LEU A 261 -19.45 12.96 8.45
C LEU A 261 -19.77 13.94 9.57
N PHE A 262 -18.73 14.35 10.28
CA PHE A 262 -18.78 15.42 11.25
C PHE A 262 -18.33 16.74 10.61
N GLU A 263 -19.27 17.65 10.38
CA GLU A 263 -18.98 19.01 9.91
C GLU A 263 -18.52 19.88 11.09
N LEU A 264 -17.23 20.23 11.08
CA LEU A 264 -16.63 21.12 12.07
C LEU A 264 -17.09 22.56 11.79
N THR A 265 -18.04 23.05 12.60
CA THR A 265 -18.62 24.38 12.41
C THR A 265 -17.73 25.52 12.89
N SER A 266 -16.81 25.26 13.83
CA SER A 266 -15.87 26.27 14.33
C SER A 266 -14.56 26.19 13.54
N GLY A 267 -14.15 27.33 12.97
CA GLY A 267 -12.82 27.46 12.35
C GLY A 267 -11.70 27.71 13.34
N THR A 268 -12.00 27.87 14.63
CA THR A 268 -11.00 28.05 15.67
C THR A 268 -11.22 27.11 16.84
N SER A 269 -10.11 26.58 17.35
CA SER A 269 -10.05 25.79 18.59
C SER A 269 -8.92 26.28 19.48
N SER A 270 -9.09 26.17 20.78
CA SER A 270 -8.07 26.46 21.78
C SER A 270 -7.79 25.20 22.59
N GLY A 271 -6.51 24.89 22.81
CA GLY A 271 -6.09 23.59 23.36
C GLY A 271 -6.00 22.52 22.27
N THR A 272 -5.78 21.27 22.70
CA THR A 272 -5.72 20.11 21.80
C THR A 272 -7.10 19.81 21.23
N LEU A 273 -7.19 19.67 19.91
CA LEU A 273 -8.40 19.22 19.22
C LEU A 273 -8.23 17.74 18.86
N THR A 274 -9.02 16.88 19.50
CA THR A 274 -9.07 15.45 19.17
C THR A 274 -10.20 15.21 18.18
N LEU A 275 -9.88 14.59 17.04
CA LEU A 275 -10.82 14.24 15.98
C LEU A 275 -10.84 12.72 15.79
N GLU A 276 -11.98 12.21 15.30
CA GLU A 276 -12.22 10.79 15.01
C GLU A 276 -13.20 10.67 13.85
N GLY A 277 -13.04 9.63 13.02
CA GLY A 277 -13.91 9.38 11.86
C GLY A 277 -13.78 10.46 10.77
N PRO A 278 -14.75 10.54 9.84
CA PRO A 278 -14.73 11.55 8.79
C PRO A 278 -15.14 12.92 9.31
N VAL A 279 -14.24 13.90 9.18
CA VAL A 279 -14.40 15.27 9.63
C VAL A 279 -14.16 16.21 8.45
N ARG A 280 -15.08 17.14 8.24
CA ARG A 280 -14.93 18.19 7.22
C ARG A 280 -15.06 19.56 7.83
N ARG A 281 -14.25 20.48 7.33
CA ARG A 281 -14.29 21.90 7.67
C ARG A 281 -14.37 22.72 6.40
N ALA A 282 -15.49 23.43 6.22
CA ALA A 282 -15.64 24.40 5.13
C ALA A 282 -14.99 25.75 5.48
N GLY A 283 -13.85 26.09 4.86
CA GLY A 283 -13.02 27.24 5.20
C GLY A 283 -11.92 26.90 6.21
N ASP A 284 -11.27 27.93 6.74
CA ASP A 284 -10.04 27.74 7.52
C ASP A 284 -10.26 27.05 8.87
N LEU A 285 -9.22 26.36 9.33
CA LEU A 285 -9.08 25.73 10.65
C LEU A 285 -7.82 26.21 11.36
N THR A 286 -7.97 26.81 12.54
CA THR A 286 -6.85 27.25 13.38
C THR A 286 -6.94 26.67 14.78
N ILE A 287 -5.87 26.01 15.24
CA ILE A 287 -5.71 25.46 16.58
C ILE A 287 -4.63 26.28 17.29
N SER A 288 -5.04 27.31 18.03
CA SER A 288 -4.11 28.39 18.42
C SER A 288 -3.16 28.05 19.57
N ASN A 289 -3.56 27.18 20.49
CA ASN A 289 -2.82 26.87 21.74
C ASN A 289 -2.80 25.35 22.04
N GLY A 290 -2.63 24.52 21.01
CA GLY A 290 -2.59 23.08 21.18
C GLY A 290 -2.35 22.34 19.87
N GLY A 291 -2.28 21.02 19.96
CA GLY A 291 -2.07 20.13 18.82
C GLY A 291 -3.37 19.62 18.21
N LEU A 292 -3.22 18.95 17.07
CA LEU A 292 -4.26 18.16 16.44
C LEU A 292 -4.01 16.69 16.75
N GLU A 293 -4.94 16.05 17.45
CA GLU A 293 -4.86 14.62 17.76
C GLU A 293 -5.84 13.85 16.86
N LEU A 294 -5.29 12.94 16.05
CA LEU A 294 -6.05 12.10 15.14
C LEU A 294 -6.26 10.73 15.78
N ASN A 295 -7.50 10.35 16.06
CA ASN A 295 -7.86 9.02 16.52
C ASN A 295 -8.57 8.27 15.39
N GLY A 296 -7.82 7.86 14.36
CA GLY A 296 -8.41 7.33 13.12
C GLY A 296 -9.30 8.38 12.45
N ALA A 297 -8.81 9.62 12.30
CA ALA A 297 -9.58 10.75 11.80
C ALA A 297 -9.23 11.12 10.36
N TYR A 298 -10.26 11.36 9.54
CA TYR A 298 -10.19 11.80 8.15
C TYR A 298 -10.55 13.27 8.11
N VAL A 299 -9.56 14.13 8.13
CA VAL A 299 -9.78 15.55 8.29
C VAL A 299 -9.63 16.21 6.93
N TYR A 300 -10.72 16.76 6.42
CA TYR A 300 -10.72 17.56 5.20
C TYR A 300 -10.95 19.03 5.54
N VAL A 301 -10.00 19.89 5.17
CA VAL A 301 -10.07 21.34 5.35
C VAL A 301 -10.15 21.99 3.98
N ASP A 302 -11.31 22.56 3.68
CA ASP A 302 -11.55 23.35 2.47
C ASP A 302 -11.13 24.82 2.70
N GLY A 303 -9.84 25.04 2.94
CA GLY A 303 -9.25 26.32 3.33
C GLY A 303 -7.86 26.12 3.93
N ASP A 304 -7.39 27.08 4.73
CA ASP A 304 -6.08 27.01 5.36
C ASP A 304 -6.11 26.27 6.71
N LEU A 305 -5.03 25.55 7.03
CA LEU A 305 -4.86 24.83 8.30
C LEU A 305 -3.67 25.39 9.10
N VAL A 306 -3.93 25.81 10.33
CA VAL A 306 -2.89 26.25 11.27
C VAL A 306 -2.97 25.44 12.57
N VAL A 307 -1.87 24.77 12.94
CA VAL A 307 -1.76 23.95 14.15
C VAL A 307 -0.55 24.37 14.98
N ASN A 308 -0.76 24.89 16.20
CA ASN A 308 0.30 25.43 17.06
C ASN A 308 0.78 24.48 18.16
N GLY A 309 0.67 23.16 17.95
CA GLY A 309 1.13 22.15 18.91
C GLY A 309 1.45 20.80 18.29
N GLY A 310 1.76 20.76 16.99
CA GLY A 310 2.01 19.52 16.25
C GLY A 310 0.75 18.70 15.94
N ILE A 311 0.93 17.62 15.17
CA ILE A 311 -0.09 16.63 14.83
C ILE A 311 0.33 15.28 15.42
N THR A 312 -0.57 14.61 16.14
CA THR A 312 -0.31 13.31 16.80
C THR A 312 -1.41 12.29 16.47
N GLY A 313 -1.16 11.02 16.77
CA GLY A 313 -2.12 9.93 16.59
C GLY A 313 -2.10 9.31 15.19
N LYS A 314 -3.18 8.65 14.80
CA LYS A 314 -3.32 7.95 13.52
C LYS A 314 -4.40 8.61 12.69
N GLY A 315 -4.12 8.96 11.44
CA GLY A 315 -5.14 9.53 10.55
C GLY A 315 -4.56 10.28 9.35
N ALA A 316 -5.44 10.96 8.63
CA ALA A 316 -5.09 11.71 7.44
C ALA A 316 -5.69 13.11 7.47
N VAL A 317 -4.90 14.09 7.00
CA VAL A 317 -5.29 15.48 6.88
C VAL A 317 -5.13 15.92 5.42
N PHE A 318 -6.22 16.40 4.84
CA PHE A 318 -6.31 16.90 3.47
C PHE A 318 -6.67 18.39 3.52
N CYS A 319 -5.86 19.24 2.90
CA CYS A 319 -6.00 20.69 2.99
C CYS A 319 -5.93 21.33 1.60
N THR A 320 -6.98 22.03 1.18
CA THR A 320 -7.00 22.71 -0.13
C THR A 320 -6.18 24.00 -0.16
N GLY A 321 -5.99 24.62 1.00
CA GLY A 321 -5.16 25.81 1.19
C GLY A 321 -3.78 25.51 1.78
N ASP A 322 -3.22 26.51 2.45
CA ASP A 322 -1.89 26.46 3.07
C ASP A 322 -1.94 25.70 4.40
N VAL A 323 -0.87 24.97 4.73
CA VAL A 323 -0.71 24.27 6.00
C VAL A 323 0.46 24.85 6.77
N THR A 324 0.18 25.33 7.99
CA THR A 324 1.20 25.78 8.94
C THR A 324 1.15 24.92 10.20
N ILE A 325 2.22 24.18 10.47
CA ILE A 325 2.39 23.40 11.70
C ILE A 325 3.56 24.01 12.48
N SER A 326 3.26 24.45 13.69
CA SER A 326 4.26 24.92 14.65
C SER A 326 4.24 24.03 15.89
N GLY A 327 5.43 23.68 16.38
CA GLY A 327 5.59 22.90 17.60
C GLY A 327 6.05 21.46 17.36
N ALA A 328 5.98 20.65 18.40
CA ALA A 328 6.55 19.31 18.43
C ALA A 328 5.49 18.26 18.73
N SER A 329 5.52 17.16 17.98
CA SER A 329 4.89 15.91 18.39
C SER A 329 5.95 15.00 19.00
N ALA A 330 5.56 14.23 20.02
CA ALA A 330 6.42 13.19 20.57
C ALA A 330 6.60 12.07 19.53
N LEU A 331 7.81 11.52 19.46
CA LEU A 331 8.06 10.32 18.68
C LEU A 331 7.28 9.15 19.29
N SER A 332 6.40 8.54 18.49
CA SER A 332 5.67 7.33 18.87
C SER A 332 5.47 6.50 17.61
N THR A 333 5.61 5.19 17.71
CA THR A 333 5.26 4.24 16.64
C THR A 333 3.75 4.21 16.38
N ASP A 334 2.95 4.67 17.33
CA ASP A 334 1.50 4.84 17.16
C ASP A 334 1.11 6.17 16.52
N ASN A 335 2.06 7.07 16.31
CA ASN A 335 1.82 8.31 15.59
C ASN A 335 2.13 8.03 14.11
N VAL A 336 1.12 7.82 13.26
CA VAL A 336 1.30 7.73 11.80
C VAL A 336 0.26 8.61 11.12
N GLN A 337 0.72 9.68 10.45
CA GLN A 337 -0.16 10.67 9.83
C GLN A 337 0.12 10.84 8.34
N ALA A 338 -0.92 10.90 7.52
CA ALA A 338 -0.83 11.51 6.19
C ALA A 338 -1.17 13.00 6.28
N LEU A 339 -0.34 13.82 5.66
CA LEU A 339 -0.62 15.23 5.39
C LEU A 339 -0.54 15.48 3.89
N VAL A 340 -1.66 15.89 3.28
CA VAL A 340 -1.76 16.22 1.86
C VAL A 340 -2.25 17.66 1.73
N ALA A 341 -1.41 18.52 1.17
CA ALA A 341 -1.71 19.94 0.99
C ALA A 341 -1.64 20.35 -0.49
N GLN A 342 -2.57 21.20 -0.90
CA GLN A 342 -2.57 21.80 -2.24
C GLN A 342 -1.89 23.17 -2.26
N GLY A 343 -1.96 23.93 -1.17
CA GLY A 343 -1.24 25.20 -0.97
C GLY A 343 0.19 25.01 -0.47
N ASP A 344 0.74 26.01 0.18
CA ASP A 344 2.11 25.99 0.73
C ASP A 344 2.16 25.23 2.07
N VAL A 345 3.27 24.57 2.37
CA VAL A 345 3.48 23.84 3.63
C VAL A 345 4.63 24.45 4.41
N THR A 346 4.35 24.91 5.62
CA THR A 346 5.33 25.37 6.60
C THR A 346 5.30 24.49 7.84
N ILE A 347 6.42 23.83 8.16
CA ILE A 347 6.57 23.04 9.39
C ILE A 347 7.78 23.53 10.17
N ASN A 348 7.53 24.05 11.37
CA ASN A 348 8.57 24.56 12.27
C ASN A 348 8.52 23.81 13.60
N GLY A 349 9.51 22.94 13.80
CA GLY A 349 9.76 22.32 15.11
C GLY A 349 10.50 23.26 16.07
N TYR A 350 10.73 22.78 17.29
CA TYR A 350 11.58 23.49 18.25
C TYR A 350 13.05 23.12 18.09
N ASP A 351 13.31 21.84 17.83
CA ASP A 351 14.62 21.25 17.61
C ASP A 351 14.43 19.87 16.98
N LYS A 352 15.30 19.51 16.03
CA LYS A 352 15.19 18.27 15.27
C LYS A 352 15.25 17.00 16.14
N ASP A 353 15.84 17.05 17.33
CA ASP A 353 15.97 15.90 18.22
C ASP A 353 14.76 15.76 19.18
N SER A 354 13.84 16.75 19.20
CA SER A 354 12.67 16.75 20.09
C SER A 354 11.33 16.93 19.37
N SER A 355 11.36 17.37 18.12
CA SER A 355 10.18 17.61 17.28
C SER A 355 10.13 16.54 16.21
N HIS A 356 9.04 15.80 16.16
CA HIS A 356 8.88 14.69 15.22
C HIS A 356 7.60 14.85 14.40
N PHE A 357 7.65 14.45 13.14
CA PHE A 357 6.48 14.15 12.31
C PHE A 357 6.69 12.75 11.73
N VAL A 358 5.69 11.90 11.84
CA VAL A 358 5.80 10.49 11.42
C VAL A 358 4.67 10.18 10.47
N GLY A 359 5.02 9.91 9.23
CA GLY A 359 4.10 9.51 8.18
C GLY A 359 4.48 10.08 6.82
N VAL A 360 3.48 10.43 6.01
CA VAL A 360 3.70 10.93 4.66
C VAL A 360 3.28 12.39 4.56
N LEU A 361 4.15 13.20 3.94
CA LEU A 361 3.86 14.57 3.58
C LEU A 361 3.84 14.69 2.07
N TYR A 362 2.68 15.04 1.53
CA TYR A 362 2.49 15.39 0.13
C TYR A 362 2.12 16.86 0.00
N ASN A 363 2.80 17.57 -0.89
CA ASN A 363 2.53 18.99 -1.12
C ASN A 363 2.54 19.38 -2.61
N ARG A 364 1.65 20.30 -3.01
CA ARG A 364 1.65 20.94 -4.34
C ARG A 364 2.09 22.42 -4.34
N GLY A 365 2.32 23.05 -3.20
CA GLY A 365 2.86 24.42 -3.14
C GLY A 365 4.36 24.47 -2.82
N ASP A 366 4.78 25.61 -2.29
CA ASP A 366 6.11 25.79 -1.71
C ASP A 366 6.23 25.05 -0.38
N VAL A 367 7.44 24.64 -0.03
CA VAL A 367 7.73 23.92 1.21
C VAL A 367 8.80 24.66 2.02
N SER A 368 8.52 24.90 3.29
CA SER A 368 9.48 25.40 4.26
C SER A 368 9.45 24.53 5.52
N ILE A 369 10.50 23.75 5.74
CA ILE A 369 10.60 22.84 6.89
C ILE A 369 11.86 23.12 7.68
N SER A 370 11.73 23.28 9.00
CA SER A 370 12.87 23.51 9.88
C SER A 370 12.75 22.88 11.26
N ASP A 371 13.91 22.54 11.82
CA ASP A 371 14.09 22.15 13.23
C ASP A 371 13.25 20.94 13.65
N ILE A 372 13.15 19.94 12.78
CA ILE A 372 12.28 18.77 12.99
C ILE A 372 12.92 17.47 12.48
N THR A 373 12.52 16.33 13.03
CA THR A 373 12.74 15.02 12.43
C THR A 373 11.47 14.57 11.72
N LEU A 374 11.57 14.25 10.43
CA LEU A 374 10.51 13.74 9.60
C LEU A 374 10.81 12.28 9.30
N ILE A 375 9.85 11.40 9.58
CA ILE A 375 9.98 9.96 9.40
C ILE A 375 8.91 9.49 8.44
N GLY A 376 9.29 8.78 7.39
CA GLY A 376 8.43 8.36 6.30
C GLY A 376 8.86 8.99 4.98
N SER A 377 7.95 9.56 4.21
CA SER A 377 8.29 10.13 2.89
C SER A 377 7.76 11.54 2.71
N LEU A 378 8.61 12.39 2.13
CA LEU A 378 8.27 13.74 1.75
C LEU A 378 8.25 13.87 0.24
N VAL A 379 7.08 14.14 -0.30
CA VAL A 379 6.89 14.32 -1.73
C VAL A 379 6.30 15.70 -1.98
N ASN A 380 6.94 16.45 -2.86
CA ASN A 380 6.45 17.74 -3.30
C ASN A 380 6.32 17.77 -4.82
N LYS A 381 5.09 17.86 -5.33
CA LYS A 381 4.81 18.01 -6.76
C LYS A 381 4.22 19.38 -7.03
N ALA A 382 5.06 20.38 -6.86
CA ALA A 382 4.70 21.77 -7.07
C ALA A 382 4.81 22.23 -8.54
N PRO A 383 4.07 23.26 -8.93
CA PRO A 383 4.22 23.94 -10.22
C PRO A 383 5.66 24.43 -10.47
N PRO A 384 6.05 24.64 -11.75
CA PRO A 384 7.35 25.23 -12.06
C PRO A 384 7.52 26.61 -11.41
N GLY A 385 8.63 26.78 -10.69
CA GLY A 385 8.98 28.03 -10.00
C GLY A 385 8.79 27.98 -8.49
N SER A 386 8.14 26.94 -7.97
CA SER A 386 8.01 26.70 -6.53
C SER A 386 9.33 26.37 -5.85
N THR A 387 9.39 26.56 -4.54
CA THR A 387 10.58 26.38 -3.71
C THR A 387 10.42 25.25 -2.69
N PHE A 388 11.50 24.52 -2.43
CA PHE A 388 11.57 23.52 -1.37
C PHE A 388 12.77 23.82 -0.47
N ASP A 389 12.52 24.41 0.69
CA ASP A 389 13.52 24.76 1.69
C ASP A 389 13.44 23.82 2.90
N ILE A 390 14.54 23.13 3.20
CA ILE A 390 14.63 22.20 4.32
C ILE A 390 15.91 22.41 5.13
N ASN A 391 15.76 22.81 6.39
CA ASN A 391 16.87 23.29 7.22
C ASN A 391 16.90 22.58 8.57
N ARG A 392 18.09 22.22 9.06
CA ARG A 392 18.28 21.59 10.39
C ARG A 392 17.25 20.48 10.63
N THR A 393 17.17 19.53 9.71
CA THR A 393 16.10 18.53 9.67
C THR A 393 16.70 17.14 9.48
N ASN A 394 16.19 16.15 10.20
CA ASN A 394 16.45 14.75 9.87
C ASN A 394 15.29 14.24 9.02
N ALA A 395 15.53 13.75 7.81
CA ALA A 395 14.53 13.08 6.97
C ALA A 395 14.89 11.60 6.88
N ILE A 396 14.06 10.75 7.46
CA ILE A 396 14.32 9.32 7.62
C ILE A 396 13.24 8.55 6.87
N ALA A 397 13.59 7.88 5.78
CA ALA A 397 12.69 6.94 5.13
C ALA A 397 12.43 5.74 6.04
N ALA A 398 11.15 5.42 6.26
CA ALA A 398 10.72 4.26 7.03
C ALA A 398 9.49 3.67 6.33
N PRO A 399 9.57 2.49 5.69
CA PRO A 399 8.46 1.92 4.92
C PRO A 399 7.16 1.76 5.73
N GLU A 400 7.26 1.36 6.99
CA GLU A 400 6.12 1.22 7.89
C GLU A 400 5.39 2.53 8.19
N ALA A 401 6.08 3.68 8.15
CA ALA A 401 5.46 4.99 8.34
C ALA A 401 4.66 5.43 7.09
N VAL A 402 4.91 4.77 5.95
CA VAL A 402 4.37 5.15 4.65
C VAL A 402 3.16 4.29 4.29
N ALA A 403 3.13 3.03 4.74
CA ALA A 403 1.98 2.15 4.64
C ALA A 403 1.16 2.23 5.94
N PHE A 404 0.12 3.07 5.97
CA PHE A 404 -0.88 3.00 7.04
C PHE A 404 -2.20 2.51 6.48
N ASP A 405 -2.77 1.52 7.15
CA ASP A 405 -4.09 1.01 6.87
C ASP A 405 -5.08 1.65 7.85
N TRP A 406 -6.23 2.05 7.29
CA TRP A 406 -7.32 2.58 8.09
C TRP A 406 -8.50 1.63 8.07
N ASP A 407 -8.85 1.10 9.23
CA ASP A 407 -10.13 0.43 9.37
C ASP A 407 -11.11 1.43 10.01
N PHE A 408 -12.26 1.66 9.38
CA PHE A 408 -13.38 2.37 10.01
C PHE A 408 -14.19 1.36 10.83
N PRO A 409 -14.03 1.29 12.17
CA PRO A 409 -15.02 0.59 12.98
C PRO A 409 -16.32 1.38 12.93
N PHE A 410 -17.38 0.77 12.41
CA PHE A 410 -18.72 1.35 12.42
C PHE A 410 -19.33 1.09 13.80
N GLU A 411 -19.30 2.10 14.68
CA GLU A 411 -19.98 2.06 15.97
C GLU A 411 -21.32 2.83 15.90
N ALA A 412 -22.45 2.18 16.21
CA ALA A 412 -23.70 2.89 16.49
C ALA A 412 -23.91 3.03 18.00
N ARG A 413 -24.32 4.24 18.42
CA ARG A 413 -24.66 4.52 19.81
C ARG A 413 -26.18 4.56 19.97
N ILE A 414 -26.73 3.70 20.82
CA ILE A 414 -28.17 3.66 21.11
C ILE A 414 -28.38 3.89 22.61
N ASP A 415 -28.88 5.08 22.95
CA ASP A 415 -29.27 5.43 24.31
C ASP A 415 -30.72 4.97 24.54
N LEU A 416 -30.91 3.81 25.20
CA LEU A 416 -32.25 3.29 25.52
C LEU A 416 -32.89 4.06 26.70
N PRO A 417 -34.06 4.71 26.52
CA PRO A 417 -34.72 5.40 27.62
C PRO A 417 -35.30 4.41 28.63
N THR A 418 -35.03 4.61 29.92
CA THR A 418 -35.68 3.84 31.00
C THR A 418 -37.13 4.32 31.14
N PRO A 419 -38.15 3.47 30.96
CA PRO A 419 -39.54 3.91 31.08
C PRO A 419 -39.88 4.25 32.55
N GLY A 420 -40.19 5.52 32.82
CA GLY A 420 -40.98 5.92 34.00
C GLY A 420 -40.25 6.29 35.29
N LEU A 421 -38.94 6.54 35.29
CA LEU A 421 -38.21 7.06 36.47
C LEU A 421 -37.43 8.34 36.14
N PRO A 422 -37.33 9.31 37.09
CA PRO A 422 -36.48 10.48 36.91
C PRO A 422 -35.01 10.02 36.74
N MET A 423 -34.36 10.49 35.67
CA MET A 423 -33.01 10.07 35.27
C MET A 423 -31.96 10.48 36.32
N THR A 424 -31.62 9.58 37.24
CA THR A 424 -30.51 9.78 38.20
C THR A 424 -29.43 8.70 38.10
N GLY A 425 -29.24 8.11 36.92
CA GLY A 425 -28.12 7.24 36.56
C GLY A 425 -28.24 6.81 35.10
N PHE A 426 -27.16 6.95 34.32
CA PHE A 426 -27.16 6.58 32.90
C PHE A 426 -26.46 5.23 32.73
N THR A 427 -27.22 4.16 32.52
CA THR A 427 -26.68 2.93 31.93
C THR A 427 -26.91 3.01 30.43
N TYR A 428 -25.84 2.93 29.64
CA TYR A 428 -25.92 2.94 28.18
C TYR A 428 -25.34 1.63 27.62
N ILE A 429 -25.79 1.28 26.41
CA ILE A 429 -25.21 0.20 25.62
C ILE A 429 -24.71 0.82 24.32
N ARG A 430 -23.49 0.47 23.91
CA ARG A 430 -23.04 0.66 22.52
C ARG A 430 -23.10 -0.68 21.83
N VAL A 431 -23.61 -0.66 20.61
CA VAL A 431 -23.68 -1.83 19.75
C VAL A 431 -22.81 -1.51 18.55
N GLY A 432 -21.64 -2.12 18.51
CA GLY A 432 -20.76 -2.12 17.34
C GLY A 432 -20.88 -3.45 16.61
N GLY A 433 -20.29 -3.51 15.42
CA GLY A 433 -20.09 -4.76 14.72
C GLY A 433 -18.96 -4.63 13.73
N GLU A 434 -18.31 -5.74 13.40
CA GLU A 434 -17.31 -5.78 12.34
C GLU A 434 -17.89 -6.59 11.18
N VAL A 435 -17.70 -6.15 9.94
CA VAL A 435 -18.17 -6.89 8.77
C VAL A 435 -17.07 -6.95 7.73
N ASP A 436 -16.82 -8.17 7.24
CA ASP A 436 -15.93 -8.36 6.10
C ASP A 436 -16.60 -7.85 4.82
N LEU A 437 -16.18 -6.67 4.36
CA LEU A 437 -16.70 -6.07 3.12
C LEU A 437 -16.49 -6.97 1.90
N ASN A 438 -15.50 -7.88 1.90
CA ASN A 438 -15.32 -8.82 0.79
C ASN A 438 -16.46 -9.85 0.71
N ALA A 439 -17.03 -10.21 1.86
CA ALA A 439 -18.20 -11.08 1.91
C ALA A 439 -19.45 -10.35 1.40
N LEU A 440 -19.45 -9.02 1.38
CA LEU A 440 -20.55 -8.18 0.88
C LEU A 440 -20.37 -7.74 -0.57
N TYR A 441 -19.14 -7.77 -1.10
CA TYR A 441 -18.84 -7.29 -2.45
C TYR A 441 -19.30 -8.30 -3.50
N ASN A 442 -20.12 -7.83 -4.46
CA ASN A 442 -20.57 -8.60 -5.59
C ASN A 442 -19.76 -8.21 -6.84
N PRO A 443 -18.80 -9.05 -7.28
CA PRO A 443 -17.95 -8.75 -8.43
C PRO A 443 -18.72 -8.72 -9.76
N ALA A 444 -19.94 -9.27 -9.81
CA ALA A 444 -20.74 -9.25 -11.03
C ALA A 444 -21.45 -7.90 -11.25
N THR A 445 -21.78 -7.20 -10.17
CA THR A 445 -22.40 -5.86 -10.21
C THR A 445 -21.41 -4.76 -9.91
N ASP A 446 -20.18 -5.12 -9.54
CA ASP A 446 -19.15 -4.20 -9.08
C ASP A 446 -19.64 -3.34 -7.90
N SER A 447 -20.41 -3.94 -7.00
CA SER A 447 -21.06 -3.22 -5.92
C SER A 447 -21.16 -4.03 -4.64
N PHE A 448 -21.31 -3.37 -3.49
CA PHE A 448 -21.65 -4.03 -2.24
C PHE A 448 -23.15 -4.40 -2.20
N ASP A 449 -23.48 -5.60 -1.74
CA ASP A 449 -24.87 -6.02 -1.49
C ASP A 449 -25.22 -5.83 -0.01
N PRO A 450 -25.97 -4.76 0.35
CA PRO A 450 -26.34 -4.50 1.73
C PRO A 450 -27.25 -5.60 2.31
N ASN A 451 -27.90 -6.43 1.49
CA ASN A 451 -28.75 -7.51 1.99
C ASN A 451 -27.94 -8.64 2.64
N LEU A 452 -26.63 -8.72 2.36
CA LEU A 452 -25.74 -9.71 2.97
C LEU A 452 -25.34 -9.35 4.42
N VAL A 453 -25.63 -8.12 4.85
CA VAL A 453 -25.48 -7.71 6.24
C VAL A 453 -26.62 -8.27 7.07
N THR A 454 -26.28 -9.19 7.95
CA THR A 454 -27.20 -9.81 8.89
C THR A 454 -26.48 -10.01 10.21
N ALA A 455 -27.21 -10.17 11.31
CA ALA A 455 -26.61 -10.50 12.61
C ALA A 455 -25.76 -11.79 12.57
N GLU A 456 -26.01 -12.68 11.60
CA GLU A 456 -25.23 -13.91 11.41
C GLU A 456 -23.86 -13.66 10.75
N ASN A 457 -23.79 -12.69 9.83
CA ASN A 457 -22.57 -12.37 9.07
C ASN A 457 -21.82 -11.15 9.61
N THR A 458 -22.37 -10.50 10.63
CA THR A 458 -21.82 -9.31 11.28
C THR A 458 -21.57 -9.63 12.75
N PRO A 459 -20.36 -10.10 13.13
CA PRO A 459 -19.97 -10.24 14.53
C PRO A 459 -20.28 -8.95 15.30
N MET A 460 -21.25 -9.03 16.21
CA MET A 460 -21.70 -7.89 17.02
C MET A 460 -20.81 -7.77 18.26
N LEU A 461 -20.43 -6.53 18.61
CA LEU A 461 -19.71 -6.19 19.82
C LEU A 461 -20.59 -5.28 20.69
N TYR A 462 -20.88 -5.73 21.91
CA TYR A 462 -21.74 -5.03 22.86
C TYR A 462 -20.89 -4.41 23.97
N HIS A 463 -20.87 -3.09 24.08
CA HIS A 463 -20.24 -2.38 25.20
C HIS A 463 -21.33 -1.89 26.17
N ILE A 464 -21.23 -2.28 27.43
CA ILE A 464 -22.20 -1.91 28.47
C ILE A 464 -21.48 -1.04 29.50
N GLY A 465 -21.93 0.21 29.61
CA GLY A 465 -21.36 1.19 30.52
C GLY A 465 -22.41 1.73 31.50
N SER A 466 -22.02 1.89 32.77
CA SER A 466 -22.82 2.66 33.74
C SER A 466 -22.06 3.93 34.13
N SER A 467 -22.63 5.09 33.83
CA SER A 467 -22.17 6.37 34.37
C SER A 467 -22.91 6.66 35.67
N THR A 468 -22.23 6.47 36.81
CA THR A 468 -22.69 7.05 38.07
C THR A 468 -22.06 8.43 38.20
N MET A 469 -22.84 9.47 38.51
CA MET A 469 -22.33 10.84 38.72
C MET A 469 -21.52 11.00 40.02
N LEU A 470 -21.07 9.90 40.63
CA LEU A 470 -20.25 9.92 41.84
C LEU A 470 -18.77 9.73 41.46
N PRO A 471 -17.83 10.39 42.18
CA PRO A 471 -16.40 10.28 41.90
C PRO A 471 -15.90 8.86 42.25
N GLY A 472 -15.94 7.97 41.26
CA GLY A 472 -15.52 6.58 41.42
C GLY A 472 -15.84 5.70 40.21
N GLY A 473 -15.14 5.92 39.10
CA GLY A 473 -14.97 4.97 37.98
C GLY A 473 -16.21 4.62 37.15
N THR A 474 -16.12 4.82 35.83
CA THR A 474 -17.02 4.16 34.87
C THR A 474 -16.70 2.66 34.83
N ASN A 475 -17.67 1.81 35.13
CA ASN A 475 -17.55 0.37 34.92
C ASN A 475 -17.94 0.06 33.47
N TYR A 476 -17.00 -0.46 32.69
CA TYR A 476 -17.20 -0.92 31.32
C TYR A 476 -17.12 -2.45 31.27
N ARG A 477 -18.02 -3.06 30.50
CA ARG A 477 -17.94 -4.48 30.14
C ARG A 477 -18.21 -4.64 28.65
N GLU A 478 -17.52 -5.59 28.03
CA GLU A 478 -17.60 -5.87 26.59
C GLU A 478 -17.82 -7.36 26.34
N THR A 479 -18.70 -7.68 25.41
CA THR A 479 -18.95 -9.07 25.01
C THR A 479 -19.46 -9.13 23.57
N THR A 480 -19.21 -10.26 22.91
CA THR A 480 -19.82 -10.61 21.63
C THR A 480 -21.02 -11.55 21.79
N ASP A 481 -21.27 -12.05 23.01
CA ASP A 481 -22.40 -12.89 23.34
C ASP A 481 -23.62 -12.01 23.68
N PHE A 482 -24.63 -12.08 22.82
CA PHE A 482 -25.87 -11.32 22.95
C PHE A 482 -26.58 -11.59 24.28
N GLU A 483 -26.63 -12.84 24.74
CA GLU A 483 -27.30 -13.21 25.99
C GLU A 483 -26.52 -12.71 27.21
N GLN A 484 -25.18 -12.72 27.11
CA GLN A 484 -24.34 -12.11 28.13
C GLN A 484 -24.53 -10.59 28.19
N ALA A 485 -24.70 -9.92 27.05
CA ALA A 485 -25.00 -8.50 26.99
C ALA A 485 -26.36 -8.16 27.62
N VAL A 486 -27.40 -8.94 27.29
CA VAL A 486 -28.74 -8.86 27.92
C VAL A 486 -28.62 -8.99 29.43
N GLN A 487 -27.89 -10.00 29.90
CA GLN A 487 -27.71 -10.28 31.31
C GLN A 487 -26.97 -9.14 32.04
N TRP A 488 -25.87 -8.64 31.48
CA TRP A 488 -25.09 -7.56 32.08
C TRP A 488 -25.85 -6.23 32.12
N TRP A 489 -26.63 -5.91 31.09
CA TRP A 489 -27.43 -4.70 31.11
C TRP A 489 -28.57 -4.79 32.13
N TRP A 490 -29.20 -5.97 32.22
CA TRP A 490 -30.19 -6.25 33.24
C TRP A 490 -29.59 -6.12 34.66
N GLU A 491 -28.42 -6.70 34.91
CA GLU A 491 -27.70 -6.59 36.19
C GLU A 491 -27.23 -5.16 36.52
N GLY A 492 -26.81 -4.39 35.50
CA GLY A 492 -26.27 -3.04 35.64
C GLY A 492 -27.32 -1.95 35.88
N ASN A 493 -28.60 -2.23 35.62
CA ASN A 493 -29.69 -1.34 35.97
C ASN A 493 -30.01 -1.49 37.46
N ALA A 494 -29.57 -0.55 38.30
CA ALA A 494 -29.73 -0.59 39.77
C ALA A 494 -31.19 -0.69 40.28
N ASN A 495 -32.19 -0.61 39.39
CA ASN A 495 -33.62 -0.80 39.67
C ASN A 495 -34.23 -2.02 38.94
N ALA A 496 -33.44 -2.98 38.46
CA ALA A 496 -33.83 -4.14 37.63
C ALA A 496 -34.81 -5.15 38.26
N GLY A 497 -35.48 -4.81 39.36
CA GLY A 497 -36.70 -5.49 39.78
C GLY A 497 -37.95 -5.12 38.95
N SER A 498 -37.90 -4.09 38.09
CA SER A 498 -39.10 -3.56 37.39
C SER A 498 -39.23 -3.92 35.91
N LEU A 499 -38.16 -4.27 35.21
CA LEU A 499 -38.22 -4.70 33.80
C LEU A 499 -37.94 -6.20 33.71
N PRO A 500 -38.88 -7.00 33.17
CA PRO A 500 -38.62 -8.39 32.81
C PRO A 500 -37.44 -8.47 31.84
N ILE A 501 -36.57 -9.49 32.01
CA ILE A 501 -35.41 -9.73 31.13
C ILE A 501 -35.83 -9.86 29.65
N ASP A 502 -37.05 -10.32 29.38
CA ASP A 502 -37.62 -10.40 28.03
C ASP A 502 -37.80 -9.01 27.38
N GLN A 503 -38.13 -7.97 28.18
CA GLN A 503 -38.22 -6.61 27.66
C GLN A 503 -36.85 -6.01 27.38
N VAL A 504 -35.84 -6.36 28.20
CA VAL A 504 -34.44 -6.00 27.92
C VAL A 504 -33.99 -6.60 26.60
N ARG A 505 -34.25 -7.90 26.43
CA ARG A 505 -33.92 -8.63 25.21
C ARG A 505 -34.54 -7.97 23.99
N GLN A 506 -35.85 -7.70 24.03
CA GLN A 506 -36.56 -7.06 22.93
C GLN A 506 -35.98 -5.69 22.57
N GLN A 507 -35.57 -4.89 23.57
CA GLN A 507 -34.96 -3.60 23.32
C GLN A 507 -33.57 -3.73 22.70
N LEU A 508 -32.79 -4.72 23.12
CA LEU A 508 -31.48 -5.00 22.52
C LEU A 508 -31.62 -5.54 21.09
N GLU A 509 -32.61 -6.39 20.80
CA GLU A 509 -32.94 -6.85 19.44
C GLU A 509 -33.27 -5.66 18.53
N VAL A 510 -34.11 -4.73 18.98
CA VAL A 510 -34.43 -3.50 18.23
C VAL A 510 -33.17 -2.65 18.00
N ALA A 511 -32.27 -2.59 18.98
CA ALA A 511 -31.01 -1.86 18.84
C ALA A 511 -30.06 -2.51 17.82
N VAL A 512 -29.97 -3.84 17.82
CA VAL A 512 -29.23 -4.61 16.80
C VAL A 512 -29.82 -4.39 15.41
N ASP A 513 -31.15 -4.46 15.27
CA ASP A 513 -31.82 -4.22 13.99
C ASP A 513 -31.59 -2.80 13.49
N ASP A 514 -31.63 -1.80 14.38
CA ASP A 514 -31.34 -0.41 14.03
C ASP A 514 -29.88 -0.23 13.59
N PHE A 515 -28.92 -0.82 14.32
CA PHE A 515 -27.51 -0.87 13.90
C PHE A 515 -27.36 -1.50 12.51
N LEU A 516 -27.95 -2.68 12.27
CA LEU A 516 -27.86 -3.36 10.99
C LEU A 516 -28.47 -2.53 9.86
N ASN A 517 -29.59 -1.84 10.10
CA ASN A 517 -30.22 -0.98 9.10
C ASN A 517 -29.37 0.26 8.81
N GLN A 518 -28.80 0.91 9.84
CA GLN A 518 -27.85 2.00 9.65
C GLN A 518 -26.60 1.52 8.89
N PHE A 519 -26.08 0.35 9.23
CA PHE A 519 -24.94 -0.24 8.56
C PHE A 519 -25.21 -0.54 7.08
N ARG A 520 -26.39 -1.09 6.75
CA ARG A 520 -26.84 -1.28 5.36
C ARG A 520 -26.94 0.03 4.60
N ALA A 521 -27.43 1.09 5.24
CA ALA A 521 -27.49 2.42 4.62
C ALA A 521 -26.08 2.98 4.35
N ASN A 522 -25.17 2.86 5.33
CA ASN A 522 -23.79 3.29 5.19
C ASN A 522 -23.02 2.51 4.11
N LEU A 523 -23.35 1.23 3.91
CA LEU A 523 -22.77 0.41 2.83
C LEU A 523 -23.12 0.90 1.44
N LEU A 524 -24.34 1.41 1.24
CA LEU A 524 -24.75 1.98 -0.04
C LEU A 524 -24.01 3.29 -0.33
N ASP A 525 -23.69 4.06 0.71
CA ASP A 525 -22.85 5.26 0.59
C ASP A 525 -21.38 4.88 0.31
N LEU A 526 -20.85 3.84 0.98
CA LEU A 526 -19.53 3.24 0.70
C LEU A 526 -19.41 2.71 -0.73
N ASP A 527 -20.48 2.10 -1.26
CA ASP A 527 -20.55 1.65 -2.66
C ASP A 527 -20.46 2.83 -3.64
N SER A 528 -21.20 3.90 -3.33
CA SER A 528 -21.16 5.14 -4.11
C SER A 528 -19.79 5.84 -4.03
N LEU A 529 -19.07 5.65 -2.91
CA LEU A 529 -17.70 6.10 -2.66
C LEU A 529 -16.67 5.29 -3.46
N TYR A 530 -16.77 3.96 -3.37
CA TYR A 530 -15.97 3.00 -4.15
C TYR A 530 -16.07 3.28 -5.65
N GLN A 531 -17.29 3.55 -6.15
CA GLN A 531 -17.54 3.89 -7.54
C GLN A 531 -16.98 5.27 -7.96
N LYS A 532 -16.83 6.22 -7.02
CA LYS A 532 -16.26 7.55 -7.29
C LYS A 532 -14.74 7.57 -7.33
N THR A 533 -14.09 6.77 -6.48
CA THR A 533 -12.63 6.76 -6.36
C THR A 533 -11.95 5.88 -7.40
N LYS A 534 -12.66 4.94 -8.05
CA LYS A 534 -12.13 4.02 -9.08
C LYS A 534 -10.75 3.42 -8.75
N ASP A 535 -10.44 3.34 -7.47
CA ASP A 535 -9.23 2.72 -6.99
C ASP A 535 -9.61 1.31 -6.52
N PRO A 536 -9.22 0.26 -7.26
CA PRO A 536 -9.49 -1.12 -6.89
C PRO A 536 -8.84 -1.54 -5.56
N THR A 537 -8.02 -0.68 -4.95
CA THR A 537 -7.35 -0.91 -3.65
C THR A 537 -8.17 -0.51 -2.43
N LEU A 538 -9.31 0.17 -2.58
CA LEU A 538 -10.27 0.47 -1.49
C LEU A 538 -11.06 -0.79 -1.07
N LYS A 539 -10.36 -1.85 -0.67
CA LYS A 539 -10.95 -2.99 0.01
C LYS A 539 -10.85 -2.72 1.51
N LYS A 540 -11.99 -2.47 2.17
CA LYS A 540 -12.18 -2.29 3.64
C LYS A 540 -12.21 -0.86 4.22
N GLY A 541 -12.51 0.19 3.46
CA GLY A 541 -12.38 1.56 4.02
C GLY A 541 -10.93 1.93 4.36
N LYS A 542 -9.98 1.09 3.90
CA LYS A 542 -8.54 1.27 3.99
C LYS A 542 -8.11 2.33 3.00
N PHE A 543 -7.66 3.45 3.55
CA PHE A 543 -6.90 4.43 2.82
C PHE A 543 -5.43 4.17 3.11
N THR A 544 -4.70 3.67 2.10
CA THR A 544 -3.25 3.51 2.17
C THR A 544 -2.63 4.57 1.27
N LEU A 545 -1.97 5.57 1.85
CA LEU A 545 -1.19 6.52 1.07
C LEU A 545 0.21 5.96 0.84
N ASP A 546 0.33 4.94 -0.01
CA ASP A 546 1.62 4.37 -0.40
C ASP A 546 2.14 5.10 -1.65
N PRO A 547 3.19 5.95 -1.57
CA PRO A 547 3.84 6.61 -2.70
C PRO A 547 4.20 5.65 -3.83
N ASN A 548 4.45 4.37 -3.53
CA ASN A 548 4.70 3.38 -4.57
C ASN A 548 3.50 3.20 -5.49
N GLN A 549 2.26 3.27 -4.99
CA GLN A 549 1.05 3.12 -5.81
C GLN A 549 0.96 4.17 -6.92
N PHE A 550 1.59 5.33 -6.75
CA PHE A 550 1.52 6.44 -7.69
C PHE A 550 2.71 6.54 -8.65
N ILE A 551 3.65 5.60 -8.60
CA ILE A 551 4.80 5.53 -9.50
C ILE A 551 4.49 4.60 -10.66
N GLN A 552 4.94 4.96 -11.86
CA GLN A 552 4.69 4.12 -13.03
C GLN A 552 5.39 2.77 -12.87
N PHE A 553 4.70 1.72 -13.30
CA PHE A 553 5.11 0.35 -13.08
C PHE A 553 6.53 0.00 -13.60
N SER A 554 6.94 0.60 -14.73
CA SER A 554 8.29 0.44 -15.28
C SER A 554 9.41 0.89 -14.33
N GLU A 555 9.08 1.70 -13.33
CA GLU A 555 10.02 2.27 -12.36
C GLU A 555 9.96 1.54 -11.01
N ARG A 556 8.84 0.85 -10.71
CA ARG A 556 8.61 0.11 -9.46
C ARG A 556 9.20 -1.29 -9.45
N VAL A 557 9.39 -1.92 -10.60
CA VAL A 557 9.68 -3.35 -10.66
C VAL A 557 11.09 -3.64 -11.16
N ARG A 558 11.87 -4.34 -10.32
CA ARG A 558 13.14 -4.92 -10.73
C ARG A 558 12.99 -6.42 -10.90
N VAL A 559 13.26 -6.88 -12.12
CA VAL A 559 13.57 -8.28 -12.38
C VAL A 559 14.96 -8.55 -11.83
N VAL A 560 15.03 -9.15 -10.65
CA VAL A 560 16.31 -9.40 -9.97
C VAL A 560 17.01 -10.60 -10.60
N TRP A 561 16.24 -11.53 -11.15
CA TRP A 561 16.78 -12.78 -11.68
C TRP A 561 15.83 -13.43 -12.67
N VAL A 562 16.38 -14.00 -13.74
CA VAL A 562 15.66 -14.81 -14.74
C VAL A 562 16.45 -16.08 -15.01
N ARG A 563 15.76 -17.21 -15.10
CA ARG A 563 16.32 -18.44 -15.66
C ARG A 563 15.29 -19.17 -16.48
N GLU A 564 15.81 -19.81 -17.51
CA GLU A 564 15.05 -20.59 -18.46
C GLU A 564 15.55 -22.03 -18.41
N TRP A 565 14.62 -22.98 -18.52
CA TRP A 565 14.96 -24.38 -18.74
C TRP A 565 13.97 -25.02 -19.72
N HIS A 566 14.49 -26.01 -20.44
CA HIS A 566 13.78 -26.71 -21.51
C HIS A 566 13.64 -28.19 -21.12
N ARG A 567 12.47 -28.78 -21.37
CA ARG A 567 12.26 -30.24 -21.26
C ARG A 567 12.18 -30.90 -22.63
#